data_AF-A0A0E3PMQ4-F1
#
_entry.id   AF-A0A0E3PMQ4-F1
#
_cell.length_a   1.000
_cell.length_b   1.000
_cell.length_c   1.000
_cell.angle_alpha   90.00
_cell.angle_beta   90.00
_cell.angle_gamma   90.00
#
_symmetry.space_group_name_H-M   'P 1'
#
loop_
_entity.id
_entity.type
_entity.pdbx_description
1 polymer ?
#
loop_
_entity_poly.entity_id
_entity_poly.type
_entity_poly.pdbx_seq_one_letter_code
_entity_poly.pdbx_strand_id
1 'polypeptide(L)'
;MDRPIGVTILTFVAVLLAFINGIAMLRFLGFLPFLGSLDIRTFNLWYALLYGLLAYIWAWVAQMLWQVDPQAWIFLAVISVFNLCLAFVVLVTGGSWYDVNLSVIVNALVLIYIMLPGVRGAFGRD
;
A
#
# COMPACT_ATOMS: atom_id res chain seq x y z
N MET A 1 19.12 -2.91 -19.85
CA MET A 1 18.23 -2.21 -18.91
C MET A 1 18.61 -2.64 -17.51
N ASP A 2 19.59 -1.98 -16.89
CA ASP A 2 19.95 -2.23 -15.50
C ASP A 2 18.88 -1.61 -14.60
N ARG A 3 17.93 -2.45 -14.18
CA ARG A 3 16.91 -2.04 -13.20
C ARG A 3 17.52 -2.20 -11.82
N PRO A 4 17.66 -1.12 -11.02
CA PRO A 4 18.23 -1.23 -9.70
C PRO A 4 17.41 -2.23 -8.85
N ILE A 5 18.11 -3.16 -8.20
CA ILE A 5 17.51 -4.28 -7.45
C ILE A 5 16.47 -3.79 -6.42
N GLY A 6 16.68 -2.61 -5.82
CA GLY A 6 15.74 -1.98 -4.89
C GLY A 6 14.37 -1.66 -5.50
N VAL A 7 14.31 -1.26 -6.77
CA VAL A 7 13.04 -0.97 -7.46
C VAL A 7 12.27 -2.25 -7.75
N THR A 8 12.96 -3.34 -8.08
CA THR A 8 12.35 -4.65 -8.30
C THR A 8 11.71 -5.19 -7.02
N ILE A 9 12.40 -5.05 -5.87
CA ILE A 9 11.86 -5.47 -4.56
C ILE A 9 10.62 -4.64 -4.20
N LEU A 10 10.70 -3.31 -4.32
CA LEU A 10 9.56 -2.40 -4.09
C LEU A 10 8.37 -2.75 -4.99
N THR A 11 8.63 -3.05 -6.26
CA THR A 11 7.57 -3.44 -7.20
C THR A 11 6.89 -4.71 -6.75
N PHE A 12 7.67 -5.72 -6.33
CA PHE A 12 7.11 -6.99 -5.87
C PHE A 12 6.27 -6.81 -4.60
N VAL A 13 6.73 -5.98 -3.66
CA VAL A 13 5.98 -5.62 -2.46
C VAL A 13 4.68 -4.88 -2.80
N ALA A 14 4.73 -3.92 -3.73
CA ALA A 14 3.56 -3.18 -4.18
C ALA A 14 2.53 -4.09 -4.86
N VAL A 15 2.96 -5.03 -5.71
CA VAL A 15 2.08 -6.03 -6.32
C VAL A 15 1.43 -6.92 -5.26
N LEU A 16 2.19 -7.38 -4.27
CA LEU A 16 1.67 -8.20 -3.18
C LEU A 16 0.63 -7.44 -2.34
N LEU A 17 0.87 -6.16 -2.07
CA LEU A 17 -0.08 -5.29 -1.37
C LEU A 17 -1.34 -5.03 -2.20
N ALA A 18 -1.22 -4.85 -3.51
CA ALA A 18 -2.37 -4.74 -4.40
C ALA A 18 -3.24 -6.01 -4.33
N PHE A 19 -2.59 -7.18 -4.32
CA PHE A 19 -3.27 -8.47 -4.26
C PHE A 19 -4.00 -8.68 -2.93
N ILE A 20 -3.36 -8.37 -1.79
CA ILE A 20 -3.97 -8.48 -0.46
C ILE A 20 -5.19 -7.55 -0.35
N ASN A 21 -5.07 -6.30 -0.80
CA ASN A 21 -6.19 -5.35 -0.76
C ASN A 21 -7.32 -5.77 -1.72
N GLY A 22 -7.00 -6.35 -2.87
CA GLY A 22 -7.99 -6.93 -3.79
C GLY A 22 -8.75 -8.10 -3.15
N ILE A 23 -8.05 -8.98 -2.43
CA ILE A 23 -8.70 -10.06 -1.67
C ILE A 23 -9.60 -9.46 -0.57
N ALA A 24 -9.13 -8.45 0.18
CA ALA A 24 -9.94 -7.79 1.20
C ALA A 24 -11.21 -7.17 0.61
N MET A 25 -11.12 -6.48 -0.54
CA MET A 25 -12.28 -5.98 -1.29
C MET A 25 -13.27 -7.11 -1.62
N LEU A 26 -12.80 -8.23 -2.18
CA LEU A 26 -13.65 -9.37 -2.53
C LEU A 26 -14.31 -10.02 -1.30
N ARG A 27 -13.63 -9.99 -0.15
CA ARG A 27 -14.20 -10.43 1.13
C ARG A 27 -15.34 -9.51 1.59
N PHE A 28 -15.18 -8.18 1.52
CA PHE A 28 -16.24 -7.22 1.86
C PHE A 28 -17.45 -7.27 0.91
N LEU A 29 -17.24 -7.66 -0.35
CA LEU A 29 -18.30 -7.92 -1.33
C LEU A 29 -19.01 -9.27 -1.11
N GLY A 30 -18.54 -10.10 -0.19
CA GLY A 30 -19.12 -11.41 0.10
C GLY A 30 -18.74 -12.51 -0.89
N PHE A 31 -17.81 -12.27 -1.82
CA PHE A 31 -17.32 -13.29 -2.77
C PHE A 31 -16.40 -14.32 -2.10
N LEU A 32 -15.73 -13.98 -0.99
CA LEU A 32 -14.74 -14.84 -0.31
C LEU A 32 -15.03 -15.00 1.21
N PRO A 33 -16.15 -15.63 1.62
CA PRO A 33 -16.54 -15.74 3.03
C PRO A 33 -15.71 -16.75 3.85
N PHE A 34 -14.90 -17.61 3.21
CA PHE A 34 -14.22 -18.75 3.85
C PHE A 34 -12.80 -18.44 4.37
N LEU A 35 -12.24 -17.25 4.11
CA LEU A 35 -10.86 -16.87 4.49
C LEU A 35 -10.75 -16.21 5.89
N GLY A 36 -11.67 -16.52 6.80
CA GLY A 36 -11.63 -16.13 8.21
C GLY A 36 -12.73 -15.15 8.64
N SER A 37 -13.11 -15.22 9.93
CA SER A 37 -14.06 -14.31 10.59
C SER A 37 -13.54 -12.87 10.55
N LEU A 38 -14.01 -12.11 9.57
CA LEU A 38 -14.16 -10.68 9.76
C LEU A 38 -15.37 -10.54 10.68
N ASP A 39 -15.24 -9.82 11.79
CA ASP A 39 -16.31 -9.56 12.77
C ASP A 39 -17.43 -8.64 12.21
N ILE A 40 -17.65 -8.75 10.90
CA ILE A 40 -18.40 -7.86 10.02
C ILE A 40 -19.17 -8.77 9.06
N ARG A 41 -20.19 -9.46 9.58
CA ARG A 41 -21.13 -10.29 8.81
C ARG A 41 -22.04 -9.44 7.89
N THR A 42 -21.63 -8.23 7.54
CA THR A 42 -22.37 -7.28 6.70
C THR A 42 -21.53 -6.97 5.47
N PHE A 43 -22.00 -7.45 4.32
CA PHE A 43 -21.65 -6.89 3.02
C PHE A 43 -21.59 -5.36 3.13
N ASN A 44 -20.42 -4.78 2.89
CA ASN A 44 -20.20 -3.36 3.07
C ASN A 44 -19.52 -2.78 1.84
N LEU A 45 -20.35 -2.28 0.92
CA LEU A 45 -19.95 -1.64 -0.33
C LEU A 45 -18.94 -0.51 -0.12
N TRP A 46 -19.06 0.23 0.98
CA TRP A 46 -18.16 1.35 1.28
C TRP A 46 -16.74 0.87 1.53
N TYR A 47 -16.58 -0.13 2.41
CA TYR A 47 -15.27 -0.72 2.67
C TYR A 47 -14.73 -1.47 1.46
N ALA A 48 -15.57 -2.17 0.70
CA ALA A 48 -15.17 -2.80 -0.55
C ALA A 48 -14.59 -1.79 -1.55
N LEU A 49 -15.24 -0.63 -1.73
CA LEU A 49 -14.75 0.44 -2.60
C LEU A 49 -13.43 1.03 -2.11
N LEU A 50 -13.27 1.25 -0.80
CA LEU A 50 -12.03 1.77 -0.23
C LEU A 50 -10.86 0.80 -0.41
N TYR A 51 -11.06 -0.49 -0.12
CA TYR A 51 -10.03 -1.51 -0.33
C TYR A 51 -9.74 -1.75 -1.82
N GLY A 52 -10.76 -1.66 -2.68
CA GLY A 52 -10.59 -1.71 -4.14
C GLY A 52 -9.78 -0.54 -4.68
N LEU A 53 -10.05 0.67 -4.19
CA LEU A 53 -9.25 1.86 -4.50
C LEU A 53 -7.80 1.68 -4.03
N LEU A 54 -7.59 1.16 -2.82
CA LEU A 54 -6.26 0.86 -2.29
C LEU A 54 -5.52 -0.15 -3.17
N ALA A 55 -6.20 -1.21 -3.59
CA ALA A 55 -5.65 -2.22 -4.49
C ALA A 55 -5.23 -1.61 -5.83
N TYR A 56 -6.07 -0.75 -6.40
CA TYR A 56 -5.77 -0.02 -7.63
C TYR A 56 -4.56 0.91 -7.47
N ILE A 57 -4.50 1.67 -6.37
CA ILE A 57 -3.36 2.56 -6.06
C ILE A 57 -2.06 1.76 -5.99
N TRP A 58 -2.06 0.60 -5.31
CA TRP A 58 -0.87 -0.25 -5.23
C TRP A 58 -0.48 -0.87 -6.57
N ALA A 59 -1.44 -1.29 -7.39
CA ALA A 59 -1.19 -1.77 -8.74
C ALA A 59 -0.59 -0.67 -9.63
N TRP A 60 -1.08 0.56 -9.50
CA TRP A 60 -0.57 1.71 -10.23
C TRP A 60 0.86 2.08 -9.77
N VAL A 61 1.12 2.08 -8.46
CA VAL A 61 2.46 2.25 -7.90
C VAL A 61 3.41 1.17 -8.42
N ALA A 62 2.99 -0.10 -8.45
CA ALA A 62 3.79 -1.18 -9.01
C ALA A 62 4.14 -0.95 -10.49
N GLN A 63 3.19 -0.46 -11.28
CA GLN A 63 3.43 -0.12 -12.68
C GLN A 63 4.41 1.06 -12.83
N MET A 64 4.25 2.12 -12.02
CA MET A 64 5.16 3.28 -12.03
C MET A 64 6.58 2.91 -11.60
N LEU A 65 6.72 2.06 -10.57
CA LEU A 65 7.99 1.50 -10.14
C LEU A 65 8.62 0.65 -11.25
N TRP A 66 7.84 -0.20 -11.91
CA TRP A 66 8.30 -1.05 -13.00
C TRP A 66 8.80 -0.24 -14.22
N GLN A 67 8.18 0.90 -14.48
CA GLN A 67 8.56 1.82 -15.55
C GLN A 67 9.71 2.76 -15.14
N VAL A 68 10.19 2.70 -13.89
CA VAL A 68 11.22 3.60 -13.33
C VAL A 68 10.85 5.07 -13.57
N ASP A 69 9.57 5.38 -13.39
CA ASP A 69 9.05 6.72 -13.65
C ASP A 69 9.53 7.69 -12.54
N PRO A 70 10.17 8.83 -12.86
CA PRO A 70 10.61 9.82 -11.86
C PRO A 70 9.48 10.34 -10.96
N GLN A 71 8.22 10.30 -11.43
CA GLN A 71 7.05 10.68 -10.63
C GLN A 71 6.67 9.63 -9.57
N ALA A 72 7.05 8.37 -9.74
CA ALA A 72 6.74 7.28 -8.81
C ALA A 72 7.25 7.60 -7.40
N TRP A 73 8.40 8.26 -7.29
CA TRP A 73 9.02 8.63 -6.02
C TRP A 73 8.17 9.61 -5.20
N ILE A 74 7.68 10.69 -5.82
CA ILE A 74 6.81 11.66 -5.14
C ILE A 74 5.49 11.00 -4.77
N PHE A 75 4.91 10.21 -5.67
CA PHE A 75 3.63 9.58 -5.43
C PHE A 75 3.71 8.58 -4.26
N LEU A 76 4.79 7.78 -4.18
CA LEU A 76 5.10 6.92 -3.04
C LEU A 76 5.25 7.69 -1.73
N ALA A 77 5.99 8.81 -1.75
CA ALA A 77 6.14 9.65 -0.57
C ALA A 77 4.79 10.17 -0.07
N VAL A 78 3.97 10.70 -0.99
CA VAL A 78 2.65 11.28 -0.68
C VAL A 78 1.70 10.21 -0.15
N ILE A 79 1.58 9.06 -0.82
CA ILE A 79 0.65 8.00 -0.39
C ILE A 79 1.06 7.39 0.94
N SER A 80 2.35 7.22 1.21
CA SER A 80 2.82 6.68 2.48
C SER A 80 2.64 7.66 3.65
N VAL A 81 2.89 8.96 3.44
CA VAL A 81 2.57 9.99 4.44
C VAL A 81 1.07 10.04 4.70
N PHE A 82 0.25 10.02 3.64
CA PHE A 82 -1.21 10.03 3.78
C PHE A 82 -1.72 8.81 4.56
N ASN A 83 -1.22 7.61 4.26
CA ASN A 83 -1.55 6.40 5.01
C ASN A 83 -1.12 6.46 6.49
N LEU A 84 0.05 7.05 6.78
CA LEU A 84 0.49 7.26 8.17
C LEU A 84 -0.40 8.27 8.91
N CYS A 85 -0.84 9.35 8.25
CA CYS A 85 -1.81 10.28 8.82
C CYS A 85 -3.14 9.59 9.13
N LEU A 86 -3.65 8.75 8.23
CA LEU A 86 -4.87 7.97 8.48
C LEU A 86 -4.69 7.00 9.65
N ALA A 87 -3.57 6.29 9.70
CA ALA A 87 -3.28 5.38 10.81
C ALA A 87 -3.18 6.12 12.15
N PHE A 88 -2.57 7.31 12.16
CA PHE A 88 -2.52 8.18 13.33
C PHE A 88 -3.91 8.62 13.78
N VAL A 89 -4.78 9.05 12.85
CA VAL A 89 -6.17 9.40 13.16
C VAL A 89 -6.90 8.20 13.77
N VAL A 90 -6.78 7.01 13.18
CA VAL A 90 -7.41 5.79 13.70
C VAL A 90 -6.99 5.52 15.15
N LEU A 91 -5.69 5.62 15.46
CA LEU A 91 -5.18 5.45 16.83
C LEU A 91 -5.76 6.49 17.80
N VAL A 92 -5.82 7.75 17.40
CA VAL A 92 -6.37 8.83 18.24
C VAL A 92 -7.88 8.70 18.44
N THR A 93 -8.61 8.19 17.44
CA THR A 93 -10.07 7.97 17.51
C THR A 93 -10.47 6.67 18.21
N GLY A 94 -9.53 5.93 18.80
CA GLY A 94 -9.80 4.74 19.59
C GLY A 94 -9.76 3.42 18.82
N GLY A 95 -9.23 3.40 17.60
CA GLY A 95 -8.98 2.17 16.84
C GLY A 95 -7.87 1.32 17.46
N SER A 96 -7.91 0.01 17.23
CA SER A 96 -6.92 -0.92 17.78
C SER A 96 -5.58 -0.80 17.07
N TRP A 97 -4.48 -0.82 17.84
CA TRP A 97 -3.13 -0.92 17.28
C TRP A 97 -2.97 -2.15 16.36
N TYR A 98 -3.71 -3.22 16.64
CA TYR A 98 -3.68 -4.44 15.83
C TYR A 98 -4.21 -4.23 14.40
N ASP A 99 -5.12 -3.27 14.22
CA ASP A 99 -5.75 -3.00 12.92
C ASP A 99 -4.85 -2.15 12.01
N VAL A 100 -3.95 -1.35 12.61
CA VAL A 100 -3.11 -0.39 11.88
C VAL A 100 -1.62 -0.71 11.88
N ASN A 101 -1.14 -1.63 12.73
CA ASN A 101 0.29 -1.92 12.90
C ASN A 101 1.01 -2.21 11.58
N LEU A 102 0.42 -3.04 10.72
CA LEU A 102 1.01 -3.48 9.47
C LEU A 102 1.05 -2.32 8.47
N SER A 103 0.01 -1.51 8.43
CA SER A 103 -0.02 -0.29 7.61
C SER A 103 1.04 0.71 8.06
N VAL A 104 1.18 0.96 9.36
CA VAL A 104 2.18 1.88 9.91
C VAL A 104 3.59 1.39 9.61
N ILE A 105 3.90 0.13 9.92
CA ILE A 105 5.24 -0.45 9.72
C ILE A 105 5.61 -0.44 8.23
N VAL A 106 4.70 -0.89 7.35
CA VAL A 106 4.96 -0.96 5.91
C VAL A 106 5.13 0.44 5.31
N ASN A 107 4.27 1.40 5.64
CA ASN A 107 4.41 2.77 5.11
C ASN A 107 5.65 3.49 5.67
N ALA A 108 6.03 3.25 6.92
CA ALA A 108 7.27 3.77 7.49
C ALA A 108 8.50 3.17 6.80
N LEU A 109 8.51 1.86 6.55
CA LEU A 109 9.59 1.19 5.81
C LEU A 109 9.69 1.70 4.37
N VAL A 110 8.55 1.90 3.69
CA VAL A 110 8.52 2.50 2.34
C VAL A 110 9.12 3.90 2.36
N LEU A 111 8.76 4.74 3.33
CA LEU A 111 9.33 6.09 3.47
C LEU A 111 10.84 6.07 3.71
N ILE A 112 11.33 5.18 4.57
CA ILE A 112 12.77 5.01 4.80
C ILE A 112 13.46 4.54 3.51
N TYR A 113 12.84 3.60 2.79
CA TYR A 113 13.42 3.03 1.58
C TYR A 113 13.48 4.04 0.42
N ILE A 114 12.48 4.91 0.26
CA ILE A 114 12.54 5.97 -0.76
C ILE A 114 13.55 7.08 -0.41
N MET A 115 13.88 7.25 0.88
CA MET A 115 14.88 8.22 1.32
C MET A 115 16.33 7.72 1.12
N LEU A 116 16.53 6.41 0.90
CA LEU A 116 17.84 5.86 0.62
C LEU A 116 18.40 6.37 -0.73
N PRO A 117 19.70 6.74 -0.78
CA PRO A 117 20.32 7.31 -1.97
C PRO A 117 20.28 6.37 -3.18
N GLY A 118 20.30 5.05 -2.95
CA GLY A 118 20.16 4.05 -4.02
C GLY A 118 18.79 4.07 -4.72
N VAL A 119 17.73 4.53 -4.05
CA VAL A 119 16.39 4.70 -4.64
C VAL A 119 16.23 6.09 -5.23
N ARG A 120 16.79 7.14 -4.61
CA ARG A 120 16.83 8.49 -5.19
C ARG A 120 17.58 8.54 -6.53
N GLY A 121 18.74 7.90 -6.62
CA GLY A 121 19.52 7.79 -7.85
C GLY A 121 18.82 6.96 -8.93
N ALA A 122 18.03 5.94 -8.54
CA ALA A 122 17.22 5.17 -9.46
C ALA A 122 16.12 5.99 -10.17
N PHE A 123 15.66 7.07 -9.55
CA PHE A 123 14.63 7.97 -10.10
C PHE A 123 15.22 9.27 -10.71
N GLY A 124 16.54 9.34 -10.91
CA GLY A 124 17.19 10.50 -11.54
C GLY A 124 17.19 11.76 -10.68
N ARG A 125 17.08 11.63 -9.35
CA ARG A 125 17.37 12.71 -8.40
C ARG A 125 18.79 12.51 -7.87
N ASP A 126 19.75 13.01 -8.65
CA ASP A 126 21.11 13.31 -8.15
C ASP A 126 21.09 14.54 -7.23
#